data_AF-A0A968EXP8-F1
#
_entry.id   AF-A0A968EXP8-F1
#
_cell.length_a   1.000
_cell.length_b   1.000
_cell.length_c   1.000
_cell.angle_alpha   90.00
_cell.angle_beta   90.00
_cell.angle_gamma   90.00
#
_symmetry.space_group_name_H-M   'P 1'
#
loop_
_entity.id
_entity.type
_entity.pdbx_description
1 polymer ?
#
loop_
_entity_poly.entity_id
_entity_poly.type
_entity_poly.pdbx_seq_one_letter_code
_entity_poly.pdbx_strand_id
1 'polypeptide(L)'
;MDHLYELIHSVLIKSTYQVIISDPLDLLKGRPLREGMQIKRWVNTATVYPNTDHVIHHGGYATTLESLWWGIPSIILPSHSEQEGNGRRLEKLNAGKVTLIAEPPYQQVKFSFHTGEFTMLGGYDFSLTNDLLISTIEQILADESTRNSAVKQGERLRT
;
A
#
# COMPACT_ATOMS: atom_id res chain seq x y z
N MET A 1 -12.74 -7.43 -5.05
CA MET A 1 -11.27 -7.28 -5.09
C MET A 1 -10.81 -6.80 -6.46
N ASP A 2 -11.24 -7.43 -7.56
CA ASP A 2 -10.85 -7.05 -8.93
C ASP A 2 -10.98 -5.55 -9.22
N HIS A 3 -12.08 -4.92 -8.79
CA HIS A 3 -12.30 -3.48 -8.96
C HIS A 3 -11.17 -2.61 -8.36
N LEU A 4 -10.58 -3.00 -7.23
CA LEU A 4 -9.49 -2.22 -6.61
C LEU A 4 -8.23 -2.25 -7.46
N TYR A 5 -7.87 -3.43 -8.00
CA TYR A 5 -6.70 -3.58 -8.87
C TYR A 5 -6.89 -2.83 -10.18
N GLU A 6 -8.09 -2.88 -10.77
CA GLU A 6 -8.43 -2.10 -11.96
C GLU A 6 -8.37 -0.59 -11.71
N LEU A 7 -8.85 -0.13 -10.57
CA LEU A 7 -8.78 1.28 -10.17
C LEU A 7 -7.32 1.74 -10.08
N ILE A 8 -6.49 1.01 -9.31
CA ILE A 8 -5.07 1.30 -9.14
C ILE A 8 -4.36 1.29 -10.50
N HIS A 9 -4.60 0.28 -11.34
CA HIS A 9 -4.05 0.20 -12.69
C HIS A 9 -4.45 1.41 -13.54
N SER A 10 -5.73 1.81 -13.50
CA SER A 10 -6.26 2.93 -14.28
C SER A 10 -5.65 4.29 -13.91
N VAL A 11 -5.22 4.45 -12.64
CA VAL A 11 -4.47 5.61 -12.16
C VAL A 11 -3.02 5.52 -12.62
N LEU A 12 -2.35 4.39 -12.36
CA LEU A 12 -0.91 4.25 -12.60
C LEU A 12 -0.56 4.27 -14.10
N ILE A 13 -1.40 3.73 -14.97
CA ILE A 13 -1.18 3.75 -16.42
C ILE A 13 -1.16 5.16 -17.02
N LYS A 14 -1.86 6.12 -16.39
CA LYS A 14 -1.91 7.52 -16.81
C LYS A 14 -0.82 8.39 -16.16
N SER A 15 -0.14 7.88 -15.13
CA SER A 15 0.91 8.61 -14.43
C SER A 15 2.20 8.69 -15.24
N THR A 16 3.16 9.50 -14.81
CA THR A 16 4.51 9.58 -15.39
C THR A 16 5.58 8.82 -14.58
N TYR A 17 5.20 8.21 -13.46
CA TYR A 17 6.12 7.56 -12.52
C TYR A 17 6.80 6.30 -13.09
N GLN A 18 7.91 5.87 -12.49
CA GLN A 18 8.40 4.50 -12.72
C GLN A 18 7.70 3.58 -11.72
N VAL A 19 7.05 2.52 -12.18
CA VAL A 19 6.16 1.69 -11.35
C VAL A 19 6.49 0.22 -11.52
N ILE A 20 6.68 -0.46 -10.39
CA ILE A 20 6.71 -1.92 -10.31
C ILE A 20 5.50 -2.37 -9.50
N ILE A 21 4.65 -3.20 -10.09
CA ILE A 21 3.48 -3.79 -9.43
C ILE A 21 3.80 -5.27 -9.15
N SER A 22 3.70 -5.67 -7.87
CA SER A 22 3.75 -7.07 -7.47
C SER A 22 2.33 -7.66 -7.47
N ASP A 23 2.04 -8.55 -8.41
CA ASP A 23 0.73 -9.16 -8.62
C ASP A 23 0.83 -10.71 -8.59
N PRO A 24 0.86 -11.33 -7.40
CA PRO A 24 1.11 -12.76 -7.26
C PRO A 24 -0.02 -13.64 -7.80
N LEU A 25 -1.21 -13.06 -7.96
CA LEU A 25 -2.44 -13.72 -8.40
C LEU A 25 -2.73 -13.52 -9.89
N ASP A 26 -1.84 -12.84 -10.63
CA ASP A 26 -2.00 -12.55 -12.05
C ASP A 26 -3.32 -11.79 -12.37
N LEU A 27 -3.82 -10.96 -11.44
CA LEU A 27 -5.09 -10.22 -11.58
C LEU A 27 -5.03 -9.15 -12.69
N LEU A 28 -3.86 -8.59 -12.95
CA LEU A 28 -3.60 -7.60 -13.99
C LEU A 28 -2.99 -8.22 -15.25
N LYS A 29 -2.96 -9.56 -15.36
CA LYS A 29 -2.39 -10.25 -16.52
C LYS A 29 -3.10 -9.83 -17.81
N GLY A 30 -2.33 -9.43 -18.81
CA GLY A 30 -2.84 -8.99 -20.11
C GLY A 30 -3.36 -7.55 -20.13
N ARG A 31 -3.33 -6.84 -19.01
CA ARG A 31 -3.63 -5.41 -18.98
C ARG A 31 -2.53 -4.61 -19.71
N PRO A 32 -2.88 -3.51 -20.38
CA PRO A 32 -1.91 -2.67 -21.07
C PRO A 32 -0.91 -2.06 -20.08
N LEU A 33 0.33 -1.90 -20.53
CA LEU A 33 1.40 -1.24 -19.80
C LEU A 33 1.94 -0.09 -20.64
N ARG A 34 2.24 1.03 -19.99
CA ARG A 34 3.05 2.08 -20.61
C ARG A 34 4.54 1.86 -20.33
N GLU A 35 5.39 2.59 -21.04
CA GLU A 35 6.81 2.68 -20.73
C GLU A 35 7.01 3.07 -19.25
N GLY A 36 7.92 2.40 -18.56
CA GLY A 36 8.18 2.60 -17.14
C GLY A 36 7.25 1.86 -16.18
N MET A 37 6.33 1.03 -16.68
CA MET A 37 5.55 0.09 -15.86
C MET A 37 6.05 -1.34 -16.01
N GLN A 38 6.15 -2.05 -14.90
CA GLN A 38 6.42 -3.47 -14.87
C GLN A 38 5.44 -4.18 -13.93
N ILE A 39 4.88 -5.30 -14.37
CA ILE A 39 4.12 -6.20 -13.52
C ILE A 39 4.93 -7.47 -13.34
N LYS A 40 5.13 -7.87 -12.07
CA LYS A 40 5.84 -9.09 -11.69
C LYS A 40 4.98 -9.86 -10.70
N ARG A 41 5.00 -11.19 -10.74
CA ARG A 41 4.31 -11.99 -9.71
C ARG A 41 4.94 -11.84 -8.34
N TRP A 42 6.26 -11.65 -8.30
CA TRP A 42 7.03 -11.48 -7.09
C TRP A 42 8.18 -10.51 -7.32
N VAL A 43 8.50 -9.71 -6.31
CA VAL A 43 9.57 -8.71 -6.34
C VAL A 43 10.41 -8.86 -5.08
N ASN A 44 11.75 -8.89 -5.25
CA ASN A 44 12.66 -8.84 -4.11
C ASN A 44 12.76 -7.40 -3.60
N THR A 45 12.10 -7.09 -2.48
CA THR A 45 12.09 -5.74 -1.89
C THR A 45 13.50 -5.20 -1.65
N ALA A 46 14.45 -6.04 -1.20
CA ALA A 46 15.84 -5.64 -0.98
C ALA A 46 16.56 -5.15 -2.26
N THR A 47 16.09 -5.55 -3.45
CA THR A 47 16.66 -5.08 -4.73
C THR A 47 16.01 -3.81 -5.26
N VAL A 48 14.74 -3.57 -4.93
CA VAL A 48 13.97 -2.44 -5.47
C VAL A 48 13.92 -1.25 -4.52
N TYR A 49 13.86 -1.50 -3.21
CA TYR A 49 13.74 -0.46 -2.18
C TYR A 49 14.89 0.56 -2.17
N PRO A 50 16.17 0.21 -2.45
CA PRO A 50 17.24 1.20 -2.57
C PRO A 50 16.98 2.29 -3.63
N ASN A 51 16.09 2.04 -4.60
CA ASN A 51 15.75 2.96 -5.68
C ASN A 51 14.25 3.30 -5.68
N THR A 52 13.57 3.17 -4.55
CA THR A 52 12.12 3.40 -4.43
C THR A 52 11.84 4.66 -3.62
N ASP A 53 11.11 5.61 -4.21
CA ASP A 53 10.69 6.82 -3.50
C ASP A 53 9.49 6.58 -2.56
N HIS A 54 8.53 5.74 -2.97
CA HIS A 54 7.30 5.47 -2.22
C HIS A 54 6.81 4.03 -2.43
N VAL A 55 6.13 3.47 -1.42
CA VAL A 55 5.48 2.15 -1.50
C VAL A 55 3.98 2.28 -1.31
N ILE A 56 3.18 1.71 -2.23
CA ILE A 56 1.73 1.55 -2.02
C ILE A 56 1.47 0.10 -1.62
N HIS A 57 0.86 -0.13 -0.47
CA HIS A 57 0.55 -1.48 0.00
C HIS A 57 -0.69 -1.51 0.89
N HIS A 58 -1.24 -2.70 1.07
CA HIS A 58 -2.43 -2.95 1.88
C HIS A 58 -2.26 -2.71 3.39
N GLY A 59 -1.06 -2.44 3.93
CA GLY A 59 -0.84 -2.32 5.37
C GLY A 59 -0.47 -3.62 6.10
N GLY A 60 -0.16 -4.70 5.38
CA GLY A 60 0.38 -5.92 6.00
C GLY A 60 1.66 -5.64 6.78
N TYR A 61 1.83 -6.30 7.93
CA TYR A 61 2.88 -6.01 8.91
C TYR A 61 4.31 -6.07 8.33
N ALA A 62 4.63 -7.12 7.56
CA ALA A 62 5.96 -7.29 6.97
C ALA A 62 6.34 -6.13 6.03
N THR A 63 5.49 -5.81 5.05
CA THR A 63 5.73 -4.69 4.13
C THR A 63 5.79 -3.35 4.87
N THR A 64 4.93 -3.14 5.88
CA THR A 64 4.94 -1.93 6.71
C THR A 64 6.28 -1.73 7.41
N LEU A 65 6.82 -2.80 8.00
CA LEU A 65 8.11 -2.75 8.67
C LEU A 65 9.26 -2.63 7.67
N GLU A 66 9.23 -3.36 6.55
CA GLU A 66 10.29 -3.29 5.54
C GLU A 66 10.37 -1.91 4.88
N SER A 67 9.24 -1.29 4.54
CA SER A 67 9.24 0.06 3.95
C SER A 67 9.76 1.09 4.95
N LEU A 68 9.28 1.05 6.20
CA LEU A 68 9.78 1.92 7.27
C LEU A 68 11.25 1.67 7.55
N TRP A 69 11.67 0.40 7.54
CA TRP A 69 13.05 0.00 7.71
C TRP A 69 13.92 0.71 6.68
N TRP A 70 13.61 0.59 5.40
CA TRP A 70 14.34 1.28 4.33
C TRP A 70 14.14 2.81 4.30
N GLY A 71 13.30 3.36 5.18
CA GLY A 71 13.05 4.80 5.28
C GLY A 71 12.15 5.32 4.16
N ILE A 72 11.31 4.46 3.58
CA ILE A 72 10.48 4.77 2.42
C ILE A 72 9.05 5.08 2.88
N PRO A 73 8.52 6.28 2.58
CA PRO A 73 7.13 6.61 2.86
C PRO A 73 6.14 5.65 2.20
N SER A 74 5.05 5.37 2.90
CA SER A 74 4.03 4.42 2.43
C SER A 74 2.66 5.06 2.23
N ILE A 75 1.95 4.67 1.17
CA ILE A 75 0.49 4.85 1.06
C ILE A 75 -0.15 3.51 1.41
N ILE A 76 -1.03 3.53 2.41
CA ILE A 76 -1.65 2.35 2.97
C ILE A 76 -3.11 2.28 2.52
N LEU A 77 -3.48 1.17 1.86
CA LEU A 77 -4.82 0.89 1.34
C LEU A 77 -5.44 -0.31 2.09
N PRO A 78 -5.91 -0.13 3.34
CA PRO A 78 -6.24 -1.24 4.23
C PRO A 78 -7.62 -1.84 3.94
N SER A 79 -7.71 -3.17 3.86
CA SER A 79 -8.99 -3.90 3.73
C SER A 79 -9.58 -4.34 5.07
N HIS A 80 -8.79 -4.37 6.14
CA HIS A 80 -9.24 -4.75 7.48
C HIS A 80 -8.53 -4.00 8.61
N SER A 81 -9.12 -4.08 9.80
CA SER A 81 -8.70 -3.34 11.01
C SER A 81 -7.22 -3.46 11.38
N GLU A 82 -6.61 -4.65 11.28
CA GLU A 82 -5.18 -4.82 11.57
C GLU A 82 -4.28 -4.03 10.60
N GLN A 83 -4.57 -4.09 9.30
CA GLN A 83 -3.89 -3.33 8.26
C GLN A 83 -4.04 -1.82 8.46
N GLU A 84 -5.26 -1.37 8.78
CA GLU A 84 -5.49 0.04 9.09
C GLU A 84 -4.67 0.44 10.32
N GLY A 85 -4.68 -0.39 11.37
CA GLY A 85 -3.90 -0.16 12.58
C GLY A 85 -2.39 -0.02 12.32
N ASN A 86 -1.83 -0.79 11.38
CA ASN A 86 -0.44 -0.62 10.96
C ASN A 86 -0.24 0.71 10.22
N GLY A 87 -1.11 1.03 9.27
CA GLY A 87 -1.06 2.29 8.54
C GLY A 87 -1.17 3.52 9.45
N ARG A 88 -2.07 3.51 10.44
CA ARG A 88 -2.25 4.59 11.42
C ARG A 88 -1.00 4.79 12.29
N ARG A 89 -0.22 3.74 12.55
CA ARG A 89 1.07 3.86 13.23
C ARG A 89 2.09 4.58 12.35
N LEU A 90 2.12 4.31 11.05
CA LEU A 90 2.95 5.07 10.10
C LEU A 90 2.50 6.53 10.00
N GLU A 91 1.20 6.81 9.93
CA GLU A 91 0.68 8.19 9.96
C GLU A 91 1.10 8.93 11.24
N LYS A 92 1.02 8.27 12.40
CA LYS A 92 1.47 8.86 13.68
C LYS A 92 2.97 9.19 13.69
N LEU A 93 3.77 8.45 12.92
CA LEU A 93 5.20 8.69 12.74
C LEU A 93 5.49 9.69 11.61
N ASN A 94 4.48 10.23 10.94
CA ASN A 94 4.63 11.00 9.70
C ASN A 94 5.45 10.24 8.64
N ALA A 95 5.31 8.91 8.55
CA ALA A 95 6.07 8.05 7.63
C ALA A 95 5.18 7.39 6.58
N GLY A 96 3.91 7.78 6.50
CA GLY A 96 2.96 7.26 5.54
C GLY A 96 1.58 7.88 5.68
N LYS A 97 0.70 7.53 4.76
CA LYS A 97 -0.68 8.03 4.69
C LYS A 97 -1.66 6.87 4.54
N VAL A 98 -2.70 6.84 5.36
CA VAL A 98 -3.80 5.89 5.19
C VAL A 98 -4.83 6.50 4.25
N THR A 99 -5.16 5.76 3.19
CA THR A 99 -6.28 6.06 2.31
C THR A 99 -7.25 4.91 2.41
N LEU A 100 -8.37 5.17 3.07
CA LEU A 100 -9.39 4.15 3.28
C LEU A 100 -9.94 3.71 1.93
N ILE A 101 -9.96 2.39 1.73
CA ILE A 101 -10.59 1.80 0.55
C ILE A 101 -12.02 1.36 0.85
N ALA A 102 -12.42 1.35 2.11
CA ALA A 102 -13.77 1.12 2.58
C ALA A 102 -14.00 1.95 3.85
N GLU A 103 -15.16 2.61 3.93
CA GLU A 103 -15.54 3.41 5.09
C GLU A 103 -16.13 2.53 6.21
N PRO A 104 -15.92 2.89 7.49
CA PRO A 104 -16.61 2.24 8.60
C PRO A 104 -18.13 2.52 8.57
N PRO A 105 -18.95 1.67 9.22
CA PRO A 105 -18.57 0.59 10.12
C PRO A 105 -18.08 -0.67 9.39
N TYR A 106 -16.96 -1.23 9.86
CA TYR A 106 -16.47 -2.52 9.40
C TYR A 106 -17.36 -3.67 9.88
N GLN A 107 -17.50 -4.69 9.04
CA GLN A 107 -18.31 -5.86 9.36
C GLN A 107 -17.42 -7.03 9.78
N GLN A 108 -17.99 -7.95 10.56
CA GLN A 108 -17.29 -9.16 10.97
C GLN A 108 -17.12 -10.12 9.80
N VAL A 109 -15.87 -10.36 9.40
CA VAL A 109 -15.48 -11.41 8.46
C VAL A 109 -15.04 -12.62 9.26
N LYS A 110 -15.72 -13.75 9.09
CA LYS A 110 -15.33 -15.03 9.70
C LYS A 110 -14.57 -15.87 8.70
N PHE A 111 -13.50 -16.51 9.14
CA PHE A 111 -12.71 -17.42 8.34
C PHE A 111 -12.27 -18.61 9.17
N SER A 112 -12.29 -19.78 8.55
CA SER A 112 -11.97 -21.05 9.19
C SER A 112 -10.71 -21.62 8.58
N PHE A 113 -9.73 -21.92 9.42
CA PHE A 113 -8.55 -22.69 9.06
C PHE A 113 -8.62 -24.05 9.73
N HIS A 114 -7.76 -24.99 9.31
CA HIS A 114 -7.64 -26.29 9.98
C HIS A 114 -7.23 -26.17 11.47
N THR A 115 -6.73 -25.00 11.89
CA THR A 115 -6.34 -24.69 13.28
C THR A 115 -7.44 -24.02 14.10
N GLY A 116 -8.56 -23.60 13.51
CA GLY A 116 -9.66 -22.96 14.23
C GLY A 116 -10.42 -21.91 13.43
N GLU A 117 -11.40 -21.29 14.11
CA GLU A 117 -12.19 -20.19 13.58
C GLU A 117 -11.66 -18.85 14.07
N PHE A 118 -11.63 -17.88 13.17
CA PHE A 118 -11.10 -16.56 13.42
C PHE A 118 -12.09 -15.52 12.89
N THR A 119 -12.05 -14.34 13.49
CA THR A 119 -12.90 -13.21 13.09
C THR A 119 -12.04 -11.96 12.97
N MET A 120 -12.27 -11.19 11.92
CA MET A 120 -11.70 -9.85 11.77
C MET A 120 -12.78 -8.83 11.39
N LEU A 121 -12.50 -7.54 11.61
CA LEU A 121 -13.33 -6.47 11.09
C LEU A 121 -12.77 -6.03 9.72
N GLY A 122 -13.57 -6.21 8.67
CA GLY A 122 -13.23 -5.88 7.29
C GLY A 122 -14.24 -4.94 6.63
N GLY A 123 -13.76 -4.16 5.68
CA GLY A 123 -14.61 -3.34 4.81
C GLY A 123 -15.17 -4.15 3.64
N TYR A 124 -16.44 -3.94 3.32
CA TYR A 124 -17.13 -4.65 2.23
C TYR A 124 -17.46 -3.75 1.04
N ASP A 125 -17.65 -2.45 1.29
CA ASP A 125 -17.98 -1.47 0.25
C ASP A 125 -16.73 -0.70 -0.13
N PHE A 126 -16.11 -1.08 -1.26
CA PHE A 126 -14.92 -0.39 -1.73
C PHE A 126 -15.29 1.00 -2.27
N SER A 127 -14.97 2.05 -1.51
CA SER A 127 -15.31 3.46 -1.80
C SER A 127 -14.14 4.27 -2.36
N LEU A 128 -12.95 3.66 -2.52
CA LEU A 128 -11.80 4.34 -3.11
C LEU A 128 -12.16 4.86 -4.51
N THR A 129 -11.78 6.10 -4.81
CA THR A 129 -11.93 6.72 -6.12
C THR A 129 -10.57 7.01 -6.75
N ASN A 130 -10.55 7.19 -8.07
CA ASN A 130 -9.34 7.62 -8.78
C ASN A 130 -8.82 8.96 -8.25
N ASP A 131 -9.70 9.94 -8.07
CA ASP A 131 -9.31 11.29 -7.63
C ASP A 131 -8.72 11.27 -6.22
N LEU A 132 -9.27 10.44 -5.32
CA LEU A 132 -8.74 10.28 -3.97
C LEU A 132 -7.35 9.62 -3.99
N LEU A 133 -7.17 8.58 -4.82
CA LEU A 133 -5.86 7.93 -4.94
C LEU A 133 -4.81 8.87 -5.56
N ILE A 134 -5.17 9.59 -6.63
CA ILE A 134 -4.30 10.57 -7.29
C ILE A 134 -3.87 11.66 -6.31
N SER A 135 -4.83 12.32 -5.66
CA SER A 135 -4.53 13.38 -4.69
C SER A 135 -3.69 12.89 -3.51
N THR A 136 -3.91 11.65 -3.03
CA THR A 136 -3.06 11.04 -2.00
C THR A 136 -1.62 10.87 -2.50
N ILE A 137 -1.44 10.33 -3.71
CA ILE A 137 -0.13 10.11 -4.32
C ILE A 137 0.60 11.44 -4.48
N GLU A 138 -0.06 12.46 -5.03
CA GLU A 138 0.51 13.79 -5.22
C GLU A 138 0.89 14.45 -3.89
N GLN A 139 0.02 14.34 -2.87
CA GLN A 139 0.27 14.90 -1.55
C GLN A 139 1.51 14.27 -0.90
N ILE A 140 1.61 12.93 -0.88
CA ILE A 140 2.73 12.25 -0.20
C ILE A 140 4.05 12.44 -0.95
N LEU A 141 4.01 12.51 -2.29
CA LEU A 141 5.20 12.76 -3.11
C LEU A 141 5.74 14.19 -2.92
N ALA A 142 4.86 15.17 -2.73
CA ALA A 142 5.24 16.55 -2.50
C ALA A 142 5.69 16.83 -1.05
N ASP A 143 5.37 15.94 -0.09
CA ASP A 143 5.65 16.15 1.33
C ASP A 143 7.05 15.64 1.73
N GLU A 144 8.03 16.53 1.64
CA GLU A 144 9.38 16.27 2.13
C GLU A 144 9.43 15.94 3.63
N SER A 145 8.50 16.45 4.43
CA SER A 145 8.47 16.17 5.87
C SER A 145 8.16 14.70 6.15
N THR A 146 7.28 14.10 5.35
CA THR A 146 6.96 12.68 5.43
C THR A 146 8.17 11.83 5.04
N ARG A 147 8.86 12.20 3.95
CA ARG A 147 10.10 11.55 3.51
C ARG A 147 11.19 11.61 4.58
N ASN A 148 11.45 12.79 5.12
CA ASN A 148 12.48 12.99 6.14
C ASN A 148 12.18 12.21 7.43
N SER A 149 10.91 12.14 7.84
CA SER A 149 10.53 11.35 9.00
C SER A 149 10.69 9.85 8.75
N ALA A 150 10.27 9.34 7.58
CA ALA A 150 10.45 7.93 7.23
C ALA A 150 11.94 7.54 7.28
N VAL A 151 12.82 8.33 6.66
CA VAL A 151 14.28 8.13 6.71
C VAL A 151 14.77 8.07 8.15
N LYS A 152 14.40 9.05 8.97
CA LYS A 152 14.77 9.11 10.40
C LYS A 152 14.29 7.89 11.18
N GLN A 153 13.06 7.42 10.97
CA GLN A 153 12.59 6.21 11.65
C GLN A 153 13.34 4.97 11.17
N GLY A 154 13.61 4.87 9.87
CA GLY A 154 14.41 3.80 9.30
C GLY A 154 15.80 3.74 9.92
N GLU A 155 16.49 4.88 10.06
CA GLU A 155 17.79 4.97 10.74
C GLU A 155 17.72 4.47 12.18
N ARG A 156 16.69 4.87 12.94
CA ARG A 156 16.49 4.44 14.34
C ARG A 156 16.27 2.94 14.49
N LEU A 157 15.76 2.28 13.46
CA LEU A 157 15.59 0.82 13.48
C LEU A 157 16.93 0.08 13.23
N ARG A 158 18.02 0.77 12.81
CA ARG A 158 19.32 0.14 12.45
C ARG A 158 20.31 0.18 13.59
N THR A 159 20.08 1.11 14.50
CA THR A 159 20.94 1.44 15.62
C THR A 159 20.53 0.63 16.83
#